data_AF-A0A932XCW5-F1
#
_entry.id   AF-A0A932XCW5-F1
#
_cell.length_a   1.000
_cell.length_b   1.000
_cell.length_c   1.000
_cell.angle_alpha   90.00
_cell.angle_beta   90.00
_cell.angle_gamma   90.00
#
_symmetry.space_group_name_H-M   'P 1'
#
loop_
_entity.id
_entity.type
_entity.pdbx_description
1 polymer ?
#
loop_
_entity_poly.entity_id
_entity_poly.type
_entity_poly.pdbx_seq_one_letter_code
_entity_poly.pdbx_strand_id
1 'polypeptide(L)'
;MNPQILESVFYPHPQGKRMSISQRKWLTGSNTPVIVGALTLLAALLRFYLIGDKTVWLDEAFSIWLARQSLGEMWGWLARIDQHPPLYYTLLHGWIGLFGDLQGPVRGLSALCSTLAVPLFYAGVRRLVDRPTALIAVFILAISPFHVRFAQETRMYGLLTLAVAAALYCVAVILHERNAPRRVWWGLAVSQAAVMLTHNTAAVYFPLALNLAVGVILSNAKMTPLQKAKERTAETRGARRARGDFLLNSAAFPPRTPRLRGE
;
A
#
# COMPACT_ATOMS: atom_id res chain seq x y z
N MET A 1 5.94 15.90 20.85
CA MET A 1 6.13 14.97 19.72
C MET A 1 7.20 15.58 18.82
N ASN A 2 8.39 14.96 18.73
CA ASN A 2 9.58 15.61 18.16
C ASN A 2 9.43 15.77 16.61
N PRO A 3 9.37 17.01 16.08
CA PRO A 3 9.20 17.26 14.65
C PRO A 3 10.34 16.70 13.77
N GLN A 4 11.52 16.44 14.36
CA GLN A 4 12.65 15.81 13.64
C GLN A 4 12.38 14.36 13.22
N ILE A 5 11.50 13.64 13.94
CA ILE A 5 11.17 12.25 13.59
C ILE A 5 10.29 12.23 12.32
N LEU A 6 9.37 13.18 12.17
CA LEU A 6 8.50 13.29 10.99
C LEU A 6 9.27 13.70 9.73
N GLU A 7 10.28 14.56 9.85
CA GLU A 7 11.11 14.97 8.71
C GLU A 7 11.96 13.81 8.15
N SER A 8 12.50 12.95 9.02
CA SER A 8 13.35 11.84 8.57
C SER A 8 12.61 10.75 7.78
N VAL A 9 11.30 10.61 8.00
CA VAL A 9 10.44 9.61 7.33
C VAL A 9 9.94 10.12 5.98
N PHE A 10 9.77 11.44 5.81
CA PHE A 10 9.16 12.03 4.60
C PHE A 10 10.12 12.81 3.70
N TYR A 11 11.28 13.27 4.21
CA TYR A 11 12.27 14.03 3.44
C TYR A 11 13.59 13.25 3.30
N PRO A 12 13.88 12.65 2.13
CA PRO A 12 15.23 12.18 1.86
C PRO A 12 16.18 13.39 1.78
N HIS A 13 17.14 13.46 2.70
CA HIS A 13 18.19 14.49 2.70
C HIS A 13 18.89 14.55 1.31
N PRO A 14 19.02 15.74 0.69
CA PRO A 14 19.60 15.89 -0.66
C PRO A 14 21.08 15.55 -0.77
N GLN A 15 21.76 15.25 0.36
CA GLN A 15 23.21 15.04 0.41
C GLN A 15 23.64 13.65 0.89
N GLY A 16 22.72 12.69 0.99
CA GLY A 16 23.13 11.29 1.08
C GLY A 16 23.74 10.86 -0.25
N LYS A 17 25.05 10.56 -0.29
CA LYS A 17 25.70 9.84 -1.40
C LYS A 17 24.69 8.79 -1.90
N ARG A 18 24.23 8.91 -3.15
CA ARG A 18 23.46 7.83 -3.80
C ARG A 18 24.31 6.58 -3.65
N MET A 19 23.86 5.66 -2.79
CA MET A 19 24.59 4.43 -2.54
C MET A 19 24.84 3.76 -3.88
N SER A 20 26.12 3.58 -4.20
CA SER A 20 26.59 2.82 -5.34
C SER A 20 25.84 1.49 -5.42
N ILE A 21 25.56 1.01 -6.64
CA ILE A 21 25.01 -0.33 -6.88
C ILE A 21 25.86 -1.40 -6.17
N SER A 22 27.16 -1.15 -5.94
CA SER A 22 28.05 -2.06 -5.18
C SER A 22 27.78 -2.09 -3.66
N GLN A 23 27.15 -1.06 -3.08
CA GLN A 23 26.77 -1.02 -1.65
C GLN A 23 25.40 -1.68 -1.38
N ARG A 24 24.68 -2.11 -2.44
CA ARG A 24 23.48 -2.97 -2.34
C ARG A 24 23.78 -4.42 -1.90
N LYS A 25 25.04 -4.76 -1.60
CA LYS A 25 25.44 -6.12 -1.21
C LYS A 25 24.86 -6.57 0.14
N TRP A 26 24.48 -5.65 1.03
CA TRP A 26 23.75 -5.96 2.28
C TRP A 26 22.27 -6.38 2.04
N LEU A 27 21.78 -6.30 0.80
CA LEU A 27 20.35 -6.44 0.45
C LEU A 27 19.92 -7.86 0.06
N THR A 28 20.84 -8.83 0.13
CA THR A 28 20.55 -10.26 0.04
C THR A 28 21.41 -11.00 1.07
N GLY A 29 21.14 -10.81 2.37
CA GLY A 29 21.51 -11.85 3.34
C GLY A 29 21.02 -13.18 2.77
N SER A 30 21.92 -14.15 2.60
CA SER A 30 21.74 -15.36 1.76
C SER A 30 20.41 -16.07 1.99
N ASN A 31 19.84 -15.89 3.17
CA ASN A 31 18.64 -16.58 3.63
C ASN A 31 17.34 -15.79 3.36
N THR A 32 17.35 -14.59 2.75
CA THR A 32 16.09 -13.84 2.49
C THR A 32 15.08 -14.66 1.70
N PRO A 33 15.45 -15.24 0.54
CA PRO A 33 14.48 -15.97 -0.27
C PRO A 33 13.95 -17.18 0.48
N VAL A 34 14.79 -17.82 1.30
CA VAL A 34 14.42 -18.93 2.18
C VAL A 34 13.41 -18.47 3.24
N ILE A 35 13.65 -17.35 3.92
CA ILE A 35 12.72 -16.81 4.93
C ILE A 35 11.39 -16.44 4.28
N VAL A 36 11.40 -15.73 3.15
CA VAL A 36 10.16 -15.35 2.44
C VAL A 36 9.42 -16.59 1.93
N GLY A 37 10.15 -17.60 1.43
CA GLY A 37 9.59 -18.89 1.05
C GLY A 37 8.94 -19.61 2.24
N ALA A 38 9.61 -19.65 3.39
CA ALA A 38 9.08 -20.23 4.62
C ALA A 38 7.83 -19.47 5.12
N LEU A 39 7.82 -18.13 5.06
CA LEU A 39 6.65 -17.32 5.41
C LEU A 39 5.49 -17.53 4.42
N THR A 40 5.79 -17.72 3.14
CA THR A 40 4.78 -18.02 2.11
C THR A 40 4.20 -19.43 2.32
N LEU A 41 5.04 -20.40 2.69
CA LEU A 41 4.60 -21.74 3.04
C LEU A 41 3.75 -21.74 4.32
N LEU A 42 4.18 -21.04 5.37
CA LEU A 42 3.39 -20.85 6.60
C LEU A 42 2.04 -20.21 6.27
N ALA A 43 2.05 -19.17 5.45
CA ALA A 43 0.85 -18.51 4.96
C ALA A 43 -0.09 -19.49 4.23
N ALA A 44 0.44 -20.32 3.33
CA ALA A 44 -0.32 -21.34 2.63
C ALA A 44 -0.91 -22.36 3.60
N LEU A 45 -0.10 -22.91 4.52
CA LEU A 45 -0.55 -23.87 5.51
C LEU A 45 -1.72 -23.31 6.32
N LEU A 46 -1.60 -22.09 6.85
CA LEU A 46 -2.69 -21.45 7.61
C LEU A 46 -3.95 -21.21 6.76
N ARG A 47 -3.79 -20.81 5.50
CA ARG A 47 -4.92 -20.51 4.60
C ARG A 47 -5.63 -21.78 4.11
N PHE A 48 -4.91 -22.87 3.89
CA PHE A 48 -5.48 -24.14 3.41
C PHE A 48 -5.85 -25.12 4.52
N TYR A 49 -5.41 -24.88 5.77
CA TYR A 49 -5.75 -25.72 6.91
C TYR A 49 -7.27 -25.77 7.14
N LEU A 50 -7.84 -26.98 7.05
CA LEU A 50 -9.28 -27.26 7.23
C LEU A 50 -10.20 -26.36 6.39
N ILE A 51 -9.75 -25.97 5.19
CA ILE A 51 -10.46 -25.03 4.33
C ILE A 51 -11.87 -25.53 3.91
N GLY A 52 -12.08 -26.85 3.90
CA GLY A 52 -13.35 -27.48 3.56
C GLY A 52 -14.28 -27.78 4.74
N ASP A 53 -13.82 -27.63 5.99
CA ASP A 53 -14.55 -28.14 7.16
C ASP A 53 -15.68 -27.20 7.62
N LYS A 54 -15.56 -25.91 7.32
CA LYS A 54 -16.55 -24.90 7.72
C LYS A 54 -17.71 -24.89 6.73
N THR A 55 -18.94 -24.87 7.23
CA THR A 55 -20.14 -24.64 6.41
C THR A 55 -20.04 -23.37 5.59
N VAL A 56 -20.66 -23.37 4.41
CA VAL A 56 -20.71 -22.24 3.49
C VAL A 56 -21.63 -21.16 4.05
N TRP A 57 -21.13 -19.92 4.14
CA TRP A 57 -21.95 -18.76 4.51
C TRP A 57 -22.89 -18.35 3.37
N LEU A 58 -23.97 -17.62 3.67
CA LEU A 58 -24.99 -17.21 2.69
C LEU A 58 -24.39 -16.48 1.46
N ASP A 59 -23.43 -15.62 1.73
CA ASP A 59 -22.71 -14.82 0.77
C ASP A 59 -21.68 -15.61 -0.07
N GLU A 60 -21.05 -16.63 0.52
CA GLU A 60 -20.28 -17.61 -0.23
C GLU A 60 -21.20 -18.43 -1.15
N ALA A 61 -22.36 -18.86 -0.65
CA ALA A 61 -23.34 -19.61 -1.43
C ALA A 61 -23.85 -18.79 -2.62
N PHE A 62 -24.10 -17.50 -2.42
CA PHE A 62 -24.45 -16.59 -3.52
C PHE A 62 -23.33 -16.48 -4.56
N SER A 63 -22.07 -16.36 -4.11
CA SER A 63 -20.91 -16.29 -4.99
C SER A 63 -20.75 -17.56 -5.85
N ILE A 64 -20.96 -18.73 -5.24
CA ILE A 64 -20.91 -20.03 -5.91
C ILE A 64 -22.08 -20.16 -6.90
N TRP A 65 -23.30 -19.83 -6.47
CA TRP A 65 -24.49 -19.87 -7.34
C TRP A 65 -24.32 -18.98 -8.57
N LEU A 66 -23.81 -17.77 -8.37
CA LEU A 66 -23.58 -16.81 -9.44
C LEU A 66 -22.48 -17.30 -10.41
N ALA A 67 -21.40 -17.86 -9.88
CA ALA A 67 -20.32 -18.45 -10.66
C ALA A 67 -20.73 -19.71 -11.45
N ARG A 68 -21.81 -20.40 -11.06
CA ARG A 68 -22.36 -21.54 -11.82
C ARG A 68 -23.19 -21.12 -13.05
N GLN A 69 -23.61 -19.85 -13.14
CA GLN A 69 -24.36 -19.36 -14.29
C GLN A 69 -23.47 -19.25 -15.53
N SER A 70 -24.07 -19.15 -16.72
CA SER A 70 -23.31 -18.75 -17.90
C SER A 70 -22.73 -17.35 -17.72
N LEU A 71 -21.59 -17.04 -18.37
CA LEU A 71 -20.93 -15.73 -18.22
C LEU A 71 -21.87 -14.56 -18.55
N GLY A 72 -22.73 -14.71 -19.57
CA GLY A 72 -23.69 -13.68 -19.94
C GLY A 72 -24.76 -13.46 -18.88
N GLU A 73 -25.33 -14.52 -18.33
CA GLU A 73 -26.33 -14.43 -17.26
C GLU A 73 -25.72 -13.87 -15.98
N MET A 74 -24.52 -14.34 -15.61
CA MET A 74 -23.78 -13.85 -14.44
C MET A 74 -23.59 -12.33 -14.48
N TRP A 75 -23.11 -11.81 -15.61
CA TRP A 75 -22.92 -10.37 -15.78
C TRP A 75 -24.26 -9.62 -15.81
N GLY A 76 -25.32 -10.24 -16.35
CA GLY A 76 -26.67 -9.72 -16.27
C GLY A 76 -27.19 -9.60 -14.83
N TRP A 77 -26.95 -10.60 -13.98
CA TRP A 77 -27.30 -10.60 -12.55
C TRP A 77 -26.50 -9.54 -11.77
N LEU A 78 -25.19 -9.44 -12.02
CA LEU A 78 -24.33 -8.43 -11.40
C LEU A 78 -24.77 -7.00 -11.76
N ALA A 79 -25.11 -6.76 -13.03
CA ALA A 79 -25.56 -5.45 -13.46
C ALA A 79 -26.91 -5.02 -12.83
N ARG A 80 -27.76 -5.99 -12.48
CA ARG A 80 -29.15 -5.73 -12.04
C ARG A 80 -29.37 -5.83 -10.55
N ILE A 81 -28.66 -6.72 -9.85
CA ILE A 81 -28.97 -7.11 -8.47
C ILE A 81 -27.77 -6.93 -7.57
N ASP A 82 -26.64 -7.54 -7.92
CA ASP A 82 -25.46 -7.51 -7.07
C ASP A 82 -24.41 -6.57 -7.65
N GLN A 83 -24.33 -5.34 -7.12
CA GLN A 83 -23.45 -4.29 -7.63
C GLN A 83 -21.95 -4.62 -7.47
N HIS A 84 -21.55 -5.77 -6.95
CA HIS A 84 -20.14 -6.15 -6.88
C HIS A 84 -19.54 -6.33 -8.29
N PRO A 85 -18.28 -5.95 -8.51
CA PRO A 85 -17.74 -6.03 -9.85
C PRO A 85 -17.31 -7.46 -10.25
N PRO A 86 -17.25 -7.76 -11.56
CA PRO A 86 -17.37 -9.12 -12.07
C PRO A 86 -16.09 -9.97 -12.01
N LEU A 87 -14.92 -9.39 -11.70
CA LEU A 87 -13.64 -10.09 -11.91
C LEU A 87 -13.53 -11.36 -11.06
N TYR A 88 -13.87 -11.28 -9.77
CA TYR A 88 -13.76 -12.43 -8.89
C TYR A 88 -14.70 -13.57 -9.31
N TYR A 89 -15.97 -13.26 -9.61
CA TYR A 89 -16.96 -14.26 -10.02
C TYR A 89 -16.62 -14.91 -11.36
N THR A 90 -16.07 -14.12 -12.30
CA THR A 90 -15.61 -14.63 -13.60
C THR A 90 -14.44 -15.61 -13.43
N LEU A 91 -13.49 -15.30 -12.55
CA LEU A 91 -12.40 -16.21 -12.22
C LEU A 91 -12.90 -17.46 -11.48
N LEU A 92 -13.86 -17.29 -10.58
CA LEU A 92 -14.47 -18.39 -9.84
C LEU A 92 -15.24 -19.35 -10.76
N HIS A 93 -15.91 -18.85 -11.80
CA HIS A 93 -16.57 -19.67 -12.82
C HIS A 93 -15.57 -20.62 -13.53
N GLY A 94 -14.45 -20.06 -14.00
CA GLY A 94 -13.38 -20.87 -14.58
C GLY A 94 -12.77 -21.84 -13.57
N TRP A 95 -12.59 -21.40 -12.33
CA TRP A 95 -12.05 -22.22 -11.25
C TRP A 95 -12.95 -23.42 -10.92
N ILE A 96 -14.27 -23.22 -10.82
CA ILE A 96 -15.25 -24.29 -10.61
C ILE A 96 -15.22 -25.29 -11.77
N GLY A 97 -15.07 -24.81 -13.01
CA GLY A 97 -14.95 -25.69 -14.17
C GLY A 97 -13.72 -26.62 -14.12
N LEU A 98 -12.65 -26.22 -13.42
CA LEU A 98 -11.41 -26.98 -13.31
C LEU A 98 -11.34 -27.87 -12.06
N PHE A 99 -11.84 -27.38 -10.92
CA PHE A 99 -11.65 -28.01 -9.62
C PHE A 99 -12.96 -28.46 -8.94
N GLY A 100 -14.10 -28.18 -9.55
CA GLY A 100 -15.42 -28.44 -8.99
C GLY A 100 -15.88 -27.38 -7.98
N ASP A 101 -17.05 -27.61 -7.40
CA ASP A 101 -17.79 -26.64 -6.59
C ASP A 101 -17.99 -27.07 -5.12
N LEU A 102 -17.22 -28.06 -4.66
CA LEU A 102 -17.15 -28.44 -3.25
C LEU A 102 -16.55 -27.31 -2.41
N GLN A 103 -16.89 -27.26 -1.12
CA GLN A 103 -16.56 -26.15 -0.20
C GLN A 103 -15.05 -25.83 -0.14
N GLY A 104 -14.20 -26.86 -0.11
CA GLY A 104 -12.74 -26.69 -0.09
C GLY A 104 -12.21 -26.10 -1.41
N PRO A 105 -12.45 -26.74 -2.57
CA PRO A 105 -12.02 -26.24 -3.87
C PRO A 105 -12.41 -24.79 -4.17
N VAL A 106 -13.67 -24.39 -3.94
CA VAL A 106 -14.12 -23.03 -4.26
C VAL A 106 -13.42 -21.95 -3.44
N ARG A 107 -13.12 -22.23 -2.16
CA ARG A 107 -12.31 -21.36 -1.30
C ARG A 107 -10.83 -21.33 -1.70
N GLY A 108 -10.37 -22.36 -2.42
CA GLY A 108 -9.00 -22.50 -2.90
C GLY A 108 -8.54 -21.32 -3.77
N LEU A 109 -9.45 -20.71 -4.55
CA LEU A 109 -9.12 -19.52 -5.34
C LEU A 109 -8.69 -18.33 -4.46
N SER A 110 -9.47 -18.03 -3.43
CA SER A 110 -9.18 -16.97 -2.46
C SER A 110 -7.90 -17.26 -1.68
N ALA A 111 -7.74 -18.51 -1.23
CA ALA A 111 -6.57 -18.96 -0.48
C ALA A 111 -5.29 -18.86 -1.32
N LEU A 112 -5.34 -19.26 -2.59
CA LEU A 112 -4.23 -19.14 -3.52
C LEU A 112 -3.84 -17.68 -3.74
N CYS A 113 -4.81 -16.81 -4.08
CA CYS A 113 -4.55 -15.38 -4.29
C CYS A 113 -3.93 -14.73 -3.04
N SER A 114 -4.51 -15.01 -1.87
CA SER A 114 -4.01 -14.49 -0.59
C SER A 114 -2.60 -15.00 -0.25
N THR A 115 -2.27 -16.23 -0.65
CA THR A 115 -0.92 -16.81 -0.47
C THR A 115 0.08 -16.13 -1.39
N LEU A 116 -0.24 -15.96 -2.68
CA LEU A 116 0.62 -15.29 -3.67
C LEU A 116 0.87 -13.82 -3.34
N ALA A 117 -0.04 -13.19 -2.60
CA ALA A 117 0.13 -11.82 -2.15
C ALA A 117 1.33 -11.66 -1.19
N VAL A 118 1.68 -12.70 -0.42
CA VAL A 118 2.76 -12.65 0.59
C VAL A 118 4.14 -12.31 0.00
N PRO A 119 4.69 -13.08 -0.97
CA PRO A 119 5.98 -12.77 -1.56
C PRO A 119 5.96 -11.46 -2.37
N LEU A 120 4.83 -11.13 -3.01
CA LEU A 120 4.68 -9.90 -3.78
C LEU A 120 4.65 -8.66 -2.87
N PHE A 121 3.95 -8.75 -1.74
CA PHE A 121 3.93 -7.71 -0.71
C PHE A 121 5.34 -7.49 -0.15
N TYR A 122 6.09 -8.56 0.15
CA TYR A 122 7.50 -8.44 0.54
C TYR A 122 8.32 -7.70 -0.51
N ALA A 123 8.18 -8.08 -1.78
CA ALA A 123 8.92 -7.45 -2.87
C ALA A 123 8.62 -5.95 -2.97
N GLY A 124 7.37 -5.53 -2.77
CA GLY A 124 6.99 -4.11 -2.74
C GLY A 124 7.54 -3.38 -1.52
N VAL A 125 7.22 -3.86 -0.31
CA VAL A 125 7.57 -3.20 0.96
C VAL A 125 9.07 -3.08 1.15
N ARG A 126 9.84 -4.11 0.79
CA ARG A 126 11.32 -4.09 0.86
C ARG A 126 11.95 -2.95 0.04
N ARG A 127 11.26 -2.39 -0.95
CA ARG A 127 11.76 -1.23 -1.71
C ARG A 127 11.52 0.10 -1.00
N LEU A 128 10.59 0.13 -0.05
CA LEU A 128 10.16 1.32 0.69
C LEU A 128 10.81 1.40 2.07
N VAL A 129 11.13 0.26 2.71
CA VAL A 129 11.72 0.20 4.05
C VAL A 129 12.94 -0.73 4.11
N ASP A 130 13.62 -0.73 5.25
CA ASP A 130 14.74 -1.64 5.52
C ASP A 130 14.28 -3.12 5.57
N ARG A 131 15.25 -4.04 5.47
CA ARG A 131 14.98 -5.47 5.37
C ARG A 131 14.29 -6.03 6.63
N PRO A 132 14.78 -5.83 7.87
CA PRO A 132 14.10 -6.29 9.08
C PRO A 132 12.65 -5.84 9.14
N THR A 133 12.38 -4.56 8.90
CA THR A 133 11.02 -4.00 8.92
C THR A 133 10.13 -4.65 7.86
N ALA A 134 10.64 -4.87 6.64
CA ALA A 134 9.88 -5.57 5.59
C ALA A 134 9.57 -7.03 5.94
N LEU A 135 10.50 -7.75 6.60
CA LEU A 135 10.28 -9.13 7.04
C LEU A 135 9.22 -9.19 8.15
N ILE A 136 9.24 -8.25 9.10
CA ILE A 136 8.22 -8.15 10.15
C ILE A 136 6.84 -7.86 9.52
N ALA A 137 6.75 -6.91 8.59
CA ALA A 137 5.49 -6.58 7.91
C ALA A 137 4.88 -7.79 7.19
N VAL A 138 5.71 -8.59 6.51
CA VAL A 138 5.26 -9.78 5.77
C VAL A 138 4.94 -10.94 6.70
N PHE A 139 5.66 -11.08 7.81
CA PHE A 139 5.29 -12.02 8.87
C PHE A 139 3.90 -11.69 9.42
N ILE A 140 3.63 -10.43 9.76
CA ILE A 140 2.31 -9.96 10.23
C ILE A 140 1.22 -10.30 9.19
N LEU A 141 1.46 -10.03 7.90
CA LEU A 141 0.52 -10.39 6.83
C LEU A 141 0.30 -11.91 6.72
N ALA A 142 1.36 -12.70 6.87
CA ALA A 142 1.30 -14.15 6.73
C ALA A 142 0.42 -14.80 7.82
N ILE A 143 0.52 -14.32 9.07
CA ILE A 143 -0.18 -14.88 10.24
C ILE A 143 -1.45 -14.11 10.65
N SER A 144 -1.78 -13.01 9.96
CA SER A 144 -2.91 -12.16 10.35
C SER A 144 -4.22 -12.95 10.35
N PRO A 145 -4.95 -13.01 11.48
CA PRO A 145 -6.17 -13.81 11.57
C PRO A 145 -7.26 -13.31 10.62
N PHE A 146 -7.30 -12.00 10.33
CA PHE A 146 -8.21 -11.43 9.36
C PHE A 146 -7.89 -11.91 7.94
N HIS A 147 -6.62 -11.89 7.54
CA HIS A 147 -6.22 -12.36 6.21
C HIS A 147 -6.41 -13.88 6.06
N VAL A 148 -6.18 -14.66 7.11
CA VAL A 148 -6.43 -16.10 7.11
C VAL A 148 -7.93 -16.38 6.99
N ARG A 149 -8.78 -15.69 7.76
CA ARG A 149 -10.24 -15.81 7.66
C ARG A 149 -10.73 -15.52 6.25
N PHE A 150 -10.38 -14.35 5.70
CA PHE A 150 -10.83 -13.95 4.37
C PHE A 150 -10.22 -14.77 3.22
N ALA A 151 -9.09 -15.44 3.45
CA ALA A 151 -8.53 -16.39 2.51
C ALA A 151 -9.34 -17.70 2.44
N GLN A 152 -10.08 -18.04 3.50
CA GLN A 152 -10.93 -19.23 3.61
C GLN A 152 -12.40 -18.95 3.31
N GLU A 153 -12.71 -17.83 2.68
CA GLU A 153 -14.07 -17.50 2.24
C GLU A 153 -14.06 -17.43 0.71
N THR A 154 -15.13 -17.91 0.08
CA THR A 154 -15.32 -17.88 -1.39
C THR A 154 -15.68 -16.46 -1.84
N ARG A 155 -14.77 -15.51 -1.59
CA ARG A 155 -14.96 -14.06 -1.75
C ARG A 155 -13.72 -13.38 -2.32
N MET A 156 -13.91 -12.18 -2.86
CA MET A 156 -12.90 -11.38 -3.55
C MET A 156 -11.69 -10.93 -2.72
N TYR A 157 -11.71 -11.05 -1.40
CA TYR A 157 -10.71 -10.43 -0.52
C TYR A 157 -9.29 -10.95 -0.73
N GLY A 158 -9.12 -12.24 -1.04
CA GLY A 158 -7.80 -12.81 -1.38
C GLY A 158 -7.23 -12.19 -2.65
N LEU A 159 -8.07 -12.06 -3.69
CA LEU A 159 -7.71 -11.43 -4.97
C LEU A 159 -7.45 -9.93 -4.81
N LEU A 160 -8.26 -9.23 -4.02
CA LEU A 160 -8.06 -7.83 -3.67
C LEU A 160 -6.70 -7.61 -3.00
N THR A 161 -6.34 -8.47 -2.03
CA THR A 161 -5.04 -8.40 -1.34
C THR A 161 -3.88 -8.56 -2.32
N LEU A 162 -3.99 -9.51 -3.26
CA LEU A 162 -2.99 -9.71 -4.30
C LEU A 162 -2.86 -8.50 -5.23
N ALA A 163 -3.98 -7.95 -5.70
CA ALA A 163 -4.00 -6.79 -6.58
C ALA A 163 -3.41 -5.53 -5.90
N VAL A 164 -3.71 -5.31 -4.62
CA VAL A 164 -3.11 -4.23 -3.81
C VAL A 164 -1.61 -4.45 -3.63
N ALA A 165 -1.16 -5.67 -3.34
CA ALA A 165 0.27 -5.99 -3.23
C ALA A 165 1.01 -5.75 -4.56
N ALA A 166 0.38 -6.08 -5.69
CA ALA A 166 0.91 -5.81 -7.03
C ALA A 166 1.02 -4.30 -7.32
N ALA A 167 -0.03 -3.53 -7.00
CA ALA A 167 -0.02 -2.08 -7.14
C ALA A 167 1.09 -1.44 -6.29
N LEU A 168 1.23 -1.88 -5.02
CA LEU A 168 2.29 -1.43 -4.12
C LEU A 168 3.68 -1.72 -4.69
N TYR A 169 3.90 -2.93 -5.22
CA TYR A 169 5.15 -3.28 -5.88
C TYR A 169 5.47 -2.34 -7.03
N CYS A 170 4.51 -2.10 -7.93
CA CYS A 170 4.70 -1.21 -9.07
C CYS A 170 4.99 0.23 -8.65
N VAL A 171 4.25 0.77 -7.68
CA VAL A 171 4.50 2.11 -7.12
C VAL A 171 5.89 2.19 -6.51
N ALA A 172 6.29 1.19 -5.71
CA ALA A 172 7.60 1.18 -5.10
C ALA A 172 8.74 1.16 -6.14
N VAL A 173 8.55 0.49 -7.28
CA VAL A 173 9.48 0.56 -8.41
C VAL A 173 9.49 1.96 -9.04
N ILE A 174 8.32 2.56 -9.29
CA ILE A 174 8.20 3.91 -9.90
C ILE A 174 8.86 4.98 -9.03
N LEU A 175 8.71 4.90 -7.71
CA LEU A 175 9.30 5.87 -6.78
C LEU A 175 10.83 5.76 -6.70
N HIS A 176 11.40 4.58 -6.95
CA HIS A 176 12.84 4.34 -6.84
C HIS A 176 13.60 4.46 -8.16
N GLU A 177 12.92 4.21 -9.29
CA GLU A 177 13.51 4.23 -10.62
C GLU A 177 13.10 5.49 -11.39
N ARG A 178 14.07 6.36 -11.69
CA ARG A 178 13.85 7.64 -12.40
C ARG A 178 13.12 7.46 -13.75
N ASN A 179 13.39 6.34 -14.42
CA ASN A 179 12.77 5.95 -15.69
C ASN A 179 12.19 4.53 -15.55
N ALA A 180 11.19 4.36 -14.68
CA ALA A 180 10.53 3.07 -14.52
C ALA A 180 10.01 2.55 -15.88
N PRO A 181 10.24 1.28 -16.21
CA PRO A 181 9.93 0.75 -17.54
C PRO A 181 8.42 0.71 -17.78
N ARG A 182 7.99 0.87 -19.04
CA ARG A 182 6.56 0.93 -19.43
C ARG A 182 5.72 -0.26 -18.90
N ARG A 183 6.32 -1.44 -18.77
CA ARG A 183 5.67 -2.63 -18.20
C ARG A 183 5.22 -2.44 -16.74
N VAL A 184 5.92 -1.63 -15.94
CA VAL A 184 5.56 -1.36 -14.54
C VAL A 184 4.36 -0.42 -14.47
N TRP A 185 4.29 0.55 -15.38
CA TRP A 185 3.10 1.42 -15.51
C TRP A 185 1.87 0.63 -15.95
N TRP A 186 2.02 -0.27 -16.93
CA TRP A 186 0.95 -1.21 -17.29
C TRP A 186 0.58 -2.13 -16.13
N GLY A 187 1.57 -2.66 -15.41
CA GLY A 187 1.34 -3.47 -14.22
C GLY A 187 0.55 -2.71 -13.14
N LEU A 188 0.86 -1.43 -12.91
CA LEU A 188 0.10 -0.58 -12.00
C LEU A 188 -1.35 -0.39 -12.48
N ALA A 189 -1.54 -0.03 -13.75
CA ALA A 189 -2.86 0.17 -14.34
C ALA A 189 -3.73 -1.09 -14.25
N VAL A 190 -3.17 -2.25 -14.60
CA VAL A 190 -3.86 -3.55 -14.50
C VAL A 190 -4.18 -3.89 -13.04
N SER A 191 -3.25 -3.66 -12.11
CA SER A 191 -3.48 -3.92 -10.69
C SER A 191 -4.58 -3.02 -10.12
N GLN A 192 -4.60 -1.73 -10.47
CA GLN A 192 -5.65 -0.80 -10.06
C GLN A 192 -6.99 -1.17 -10.69
N ALA A 193 -7.02 -1.55 -11.98
CA ALA A 193 -8.23 -2.06 -12.62
C ALA A 193 -8.74 -3.34 -11.93
N ALA A 194 -7.85 -4.25 -11.51
CA ALA A 194 -8.23 -5.44 -10.75
C ALA A 194 -8.82 -5.10 -9.37
N VAL A 195 -8.26 -4.10 -8.66
CA VAL A 195 -8.85 -3.57 -7.41
C VAL A 195 -10.25 -3.01 -7.68
N MET A 196 -10.40 -2.24 -8.76
CA MET A 196 -11.69 -1.68 -9.16
C MET A 196 -12.71 -2.74 -9.52
N LEU A 197 -12.27 -3.81 -10.17
CA LEU A 197 -13.13 -4.89 -10.61
C LEU A 197 -13.36 -5.97 -9.54
N THR A 198 -12.81 -5.82 -8.33
CA THR A 198 -13.03 -6.75 -7.22
C THR A 198 -13.92 -6.19 -6.11
N HIS A 199 -13.81 -4.89 -5.78
CA HIS A 199 -14.54 -4.35 -4.64
C HIS A 199 -14.94 -2.89 -4.83
N ASN A 200 -16.24 -2.59 -4.75
CA ASN A 200 -16.79 -1.26 -5.05
C ASN A 200 -16.19 -0.12 -4.23
N THR A 201 -16.00 -0.32 -2.92
CA THR A 201 -15.38 0.72 -2.08
C THR A 201 -13.89 0.89 -2.40
N ALA A 202 -13.15 -0.19 -2.60
CA ALA A 202 -11.75 -0.11 -2.97
C ALA A 202 -11.57 0.51 -4.36
N ALA A 203 -12.53 0.32 -5.26
CA ALA A 203 -12.49 0.83 -6.63
C ALA A 203 -12.28 2.34 -6.73
N VAL A 204 -12.91 3.10 -5.83
CA VAL A 204 -12.81 4.56 -5.86
C VAL A 204 -11.68 5.03 -4.96
N TYR A 205 -11.67 4.60 -3.70
CA TYR A 205 -10.78 5.18 -2.70
C TYR A 205 -9.32 4.79 -2.89
N PHE A 206 -9.03 3.54 -3.29
CA PHE A 206 -7.65 3.08 -3.38
C PHE A 206 -6.90 3.71 -4.56
N PRO A 207 -7.39 3.64 -5.82
CA PRO A 207 -6.69 4.29 -6.93
C PRO A 207 -6.57 5.80 -6.75
N LEU A 208 -7.62 6.45 -6.24
CA LEU A 208 -7.59 7.90 -5.98
C LEU A 208 -6.50 8.25 -4.95
N ALA A 209 -6.55 7.64 -3.77
CA ALA A 209 -5.59 7.92 -2.70
C ALA A 209 -4.15 7.59 -3.13
N LEU A 210 -3.95 6.47 -3.83
CA LEU A 210 -2.62 6.07 -4.30
C LEU A 210 -2.05 7.06 -5.32
N ASN A 211 -2.84 7.46 -6.31
CA ASN A 211 -2.40 8.40 -7.33
C ASN A 211 -2.14 9.80 -6.75
N LEU A 212 -2.97 10.26 -5.80
CA LEU A 212 -2.74 11.52 -5.10
C LEU A 212 -1.44 11.48 -4.29
N ALA A 213 -1.22 10.42 -3.50
CA ALA A 213 -0.01 10.26 -2.71
C ALA A 213 1.26 10.24 -3.59
N VAL A 214 1.24 9.46 -4.68
CA VAL A 214 2.36 9.40 -5.63
C VAL A 214 2.56 10.76 -6.32
N GLY A 215 1.48 11.44 -6.71
CA GLY A 215 1.52 12.78 -7.30
C GLY A 215 2.20 13.80 -6.38
N VAL A 216 1.84 13.82 -5.10
CA VAL A 216 2.45 14.69 -4.07
C VAL A 216 3.93 14.34 -3.85
N ILE A 217 4.28 13.06 -3.76
CA ILE A 217 5.68 12.64 -3.59
C ILE A 217 6.52 13.08 -4.79
N LEU A 218 6.02 12.87 -6.00
CA LEU A 218 6.73 13.22 -7.23
C LEU A 218 6.80 14.74 -7.46
N SER A 219 5.78 15.51 -7.09
CA SER A 219 5.81 16.98 -7.19
C SER A 219 6.85 17.58 -6.24
N ASN A 220 6.90 17.08 -4.99
CA ASN A 220 7.89 17.50 -3.99
C ASN A 220 9.32 17.09 -4.40
N ALA A 221 9.49 15.95 -5.07
CA ALA A 221 10.77 15.51 -5.61
C ALA A 221 11.25 16.35 -6.81
N LYS A 222 10.34 16.99 -7.55
CA LYS A 222 10.62 17.80 -8.76
C LYS A 222 10.89 19.29 -8.49
N MET A 223 10.75 19.80 -7.26
CA MET A 223 11.08 21.19 -6.95
C MET A 223 12.51 21.54 -7.41
N THR A 224 12.60 22.47 -8.35
CA THR A 224 13.89 22.88 -8.93
C THR A 224 14.75 23.57 -7.86
N PRO A 225 16.09 23.50 -7.96
CA PRO A 225 17.00 24.19 -7.03
C PRO A 225 16.67 25.68 -6.86
N LEU A 226 16.18 26.33 -7.92
CA LEU A 226 15.74 27.73 -7.92
C LEU A 226 14.47 27.97 -7.09
N GLN A 227 13.54 27.02 -7.07
CA GLN A 227 12.33 27.10 -6.24
C GLN A 227 12.66 26.88 -4.77
N LYS A 228 13.49 25.87 -4.45
CA LYS A 228 14.01 25.67 -3.08
C LYS A 228 14.84 26.85 -2.58
N ALA A 229 15.59 27.50 -3.47
CA ALA A 229 16.32 28.73 -3.16
C ALA A 229 15.36 29.91 -2.90
N LYS A 230 14.31 30.06 -3.71
CA LYS A 230 13.29 31.12 -3.50
C LYS A 230 12.52 30.93 -2.19
N GLU A 231 12.13 29.71 -1.83
CA GLU A 231 11.46 29.40 -0.56
C GLU A 231 12.37 29.70 0.64
N ARG A 232 13.63 29.23 0.63
CA ARG A 232 14.61 29.57 1.67
C ARG A 232 14.81 31.07 1.80
N THR A 233 14.88 31.79 0.68
CA THR A 233 15.06 33.25 0.68
C THR A 233 13.81 33.97 1.22
N ALA A 234 12.61 33.47 0.93
CA ALA A 234 11.35 33.98 1.45
C ALA A 234 11.22 33.76 2.96
N GLU A 235 11.59 32.57 3.46
CA GLU A 235 11.65 32.27 4.90
C GLU A 235 12.66 33.16 5.63
N THR A 236 13.85 33.35 5.06
CA THR A 236 14.90 34.18 5.66
C THR A 236 14.49 35.66 5.70
N ARG A 237 13.80 36.16 4.65
CA ARG A 237 13.24 37.51 4.61
C ARG A 237 12.10 37.69 5.60
N GLY A 238 11.19 36.72 5.71
CA GLY A 238 10.11 36.73 6.70
C GLY A 238 10.63 36.75 8.14
N ALA A 239 11.63 35.91 8.46
CA ALA A 239 12.27 35.87 9.77
C ALA A 239 13.03 37.17 10.12
N ARG A 240 13.69 37.81 9.13
CA ARG A 240 14.32 39.12 9.33
C ARG A 240 13.31 40.23 9.58
N ARG A 241 12.18 40.22 8.86
CA ARG A 241 11.12 41.21 9.02
C ARG A 241 10.46 41.09 10.39
N ALA A 242 10.12 39.87 10.82
CA ALA A 242 9.59 39.60 12.16
C ALA A 242 10.56 40.01 13.29
N ARG A 243 11.88 39.80 13.13
CA ARG A 243 12.88 40.32 14.07
C ARG A 243 12.96 41.84 14.08
N GLY A 244 12.90 42.48 12.91
CA GLY A 244 12.91 43.94 12.80
C GLY A 244 11.70 44.56 13.51
N ASP A 245 10.52 44.00 13.27
CA ASP A 245 9.27 44.46 13.89
C ASP A 245 9.28 44.22 15.42
N PHE A 246 9.85 43.11 15.88
CA PHE A 246 10.05 42.84 17.32
C PHE A 246 11.01 43.85 17.96
N LEU A 247 12.14 44.14 17.32
CA LEU A 247 13.12 45.11 17.83
C LEU A 247 12.56 46.53 17.86
N LEU A 248 11.83 46.95 16.83
CA LEU A 248 11.18 48.26 16.77
C LEU A 248 10.10 48.41 17.86
N ASN A 249 9.28 47.38 18.08
CA ASN A 249 8.29 47.40 19.16
C ASN A 249 8.93 47.35 20.56
N SER A 250 10.07 46.68 20.72
CA SER A 250 10.80 46.65 22.00
C SER A 250 11.52 47.96 22.34
N ALA A 251 11.94 48.73 21.33
CA ALA A 251 12.56 50.05 21.51
C ALA A 251 11.54 51.15 21.82
N ALA A 252 10.26 50.96 21.47
CA ALA A 252 9.18 51.89 21.75
C ALA A 252 8.68 51.87 23.21
N PHE A 253 9.10 50.89 24.01
CA PHE A 253 8.78 50.79 25.44
C PHE A 253 10.06 50.73 26.28
N PRO A 254 10.63 51.88 26.71
CA PRO A 254 11.67 51.86 27.71
C PRO A 254 11.11 51.25 29.02
N PRO A 255 11.91 50.45 29.75
CA PRO A 255 11.45 49.86 31.01
C PRO A 255 11.10 50.99 31.99
N ARG A 256 9.85 51.02 32.44
CA ARG A 256 9.43 51.88 33.57
C ARG A 256 10.22 51.41 34.80
N THR A 257 11.23 52.17 35.19
CA THR A 257 11.91 51.99 36.47
C THR A 257 10.89 52.14 37.60
N PRO A 258 10.82 51.22 38.57
CA PRO A 258 9.95 51.40 39.72
C PRO A 258 10.47 52.58 40.54
N ARG A 259 9.66 53.64 40.69
CA ARG A 259 9.93 54.65 41.72
C ARG A 259 9.74 53.98 43.07
N LEU A 260 10.84 53.70 43.77
CA LEU A 260 10.81 53.45 45.20
C LEU A 260 10.27 54.72 45.87
N ARG A 261 9.06 54.62 46.43
CA ARG A 261 8.44 55.67 47.24
C ARG A 261 9.00 55.47 48.65
N GLY A 262 9.97 56.31 49.01
CA GLY A 262 10.39 56.50 50.39
C GLY A 262 9.50 57.56 51.03
N GLU A 263 8.72 57.13 52.01
CA GLU A 263 8.35 57.77 53.29
C GLU A 263 7.25 56.94 53.95
#